data_AF-A0A7C3AK37-F1
#
_entry.id   AF-A0A7C3AK37-F1
#
_cell.length_a   1.000
_cell.length_b   1.000
_cell.length_c   1.000
_cell.angle_alpha   90.00
_cell.angle_beta   90.00
_cell.angle_gamma   90.00
#
_symmetry.space_group_name_H-M   'P 1'
#
loop_
_entity.id
_entity.type
_entity.pdbx_description
1 polymer ?
#
loop_
_entity_poly.entity_id
_entity_poly.type
_entity_poly.pdbx_seq_one_letter_code
_entity_poly.pdbx_strand_id
1 'polypeptide(L)' 'MKLVSVALELTKKKEIYFENWEKYSIEIKNFVEDLLRDEVELIVFGSIVRGNYALGISDIDLLIIS' A
#
# COMPACT_ATOMS: atom_id res chain seq x y z
N MET A 1 -10.37 -13.88 26.14
CA MET A 1 -11.12 -13.53 24.91
C MET A 1 -10.92 -12.08 24.43
N LYS A 2 -10.80 -11.07 25.32
CA LYS A 2 -10.60 -9.65 24.92
C LYS A 2 -9.32 -9.36 24.08
N LEU A 3 -8.23 -10.08 24.31
CA LEU A 3 -6.99 -9.89 23.55
C LEU A 3 -7.09 -10.39 22.11
N VAL A 4 -7.82 -11.49 21.88
CA VAL A 4 -8.03 -12.07 20.55
C VAL A 4 -8.87 -11.12 19.68
N SER A 5 -9.90 -10.49 20.25
CA SER A 5 -10.73 -9.52 19.52
C SER A 5 -9.95 -8.27 19.13
N VAL A 6 -9.07 -7.76 20.01
CA VAL A 6 -8.20 -6.61 19.70
C VAL A 6 -7.22 -6.95 18.58
N ALA A 7 -6.58 -8.13 18.64
CA ALA A 7 -5.68 -8.58 17.58
C ALA A 7 -6.40 -8.73 16.23
N LEU A 8 -7.64 -9.23 16.25
CA LEU A 8 -8.47 -9.36 15.04
C LEU A 8 -8.82 -7.99 14.44
N GLU A 9 -9.19 -7.01 15.25
CA GLU A 9 -9.48 -5.65 14.78
C GLU A 9 -8.24 -4.98 14.17
N LEU A 10 -7.08 -5.13 14.78
CA LEU A 10 -5.82 -4.61 14.23
C LEU A 10 -5.46 -5.24 12.89
N THR A 11 -5.71 -6.55 12.75
CA THR A 11 -5.46 -7.28 11.51
C THR A 11 -6.39 -6.79 10.39
N LYS A 12 -7.69 -6.66 10.68
CA LYS A 12 -8.67 -6.11 9.72
C LYS A 12 -8.34 -4.69 9.30
N LYS A 13 -7.90 -3.84 10.22
CA LYS A 13 -7.44 -2.48 9.88
C LYS A 13 -6.25 -2.50 8.94
N LYS A 14 -5.33 -3.45 9.11
CA LYS A 14 -4.16 -3.58 8.24
C LYS A 14 -4.54 -4.07 6.84
N GLU A 15 -5.54 -4.95 6.73
CA GLU A 15 -6.06 -5.48 5.47
C GLU A 15 -6.57 -4.37 4.54
N ILE A 16 -7.24 -3.36 5.10
CA ILE A 16 -7.75 -2.21 4.34
C ILE A 16 -6.63 -1.51 3.55
N TYR A 17 -5.39 -1.47 4.06
CA TYR A 17 -4.28 -0.86 3.33
C TYR A 17 -3.93 -1.63 2.05
N PHE A 18 -3.95 -2.97 2.13
CA PHE A 18 -3.67 -3.83 0.98
C PHE A 18 -4.86 -3.96 0.06
N GLU A 19 -6.11 -3.83 0.52
CA GLU A 19 -7.28 -3.80 -0.36
C GLU A 19 -7.33 -2.52 -1.19
N ASN A 20 -6.90 -1.40 -0.61
CA ASN A 20 -6.94 -0.08 -1.24
C ASN A 20 -5.57 0.39 -1.77
N TRP A 21 -4.64 -0.54 -2.02
CA TRP A 21 -3.27 -0.23 -2.44
C TRP A 21 -3.22 0.68 -3.67
N GLU A 22 -4.13 0.50 -4.63
CA GLU A 22 -4.23 1.30 -5.85
C GLU A 22 -4.52 2.77 -5.54
N LYS A 23 -5.48 3.03 -4.63
CA LYS A 23 -5.81 4.38 -4.18
C LYS A 23 -4.59 5.07 -3.56
N TYR A 24 -3.88 4.38 -2.66
CA TYR A 24 -2.69 4.94 -2.02
C TYR A 24 -1.56 5.17 -3.04
N SER A 25 -1.42 4.30 -4.03
CA SER A 25 -0.44 4.46 -5.11
C SER A 25 -0.72 5.70 -5.94
N ILE A 26 -1.99 5.98 -6.25
CA ILE A 26 -2.42 7.19 -6.96
C ILE A 26 -2.17 8.45 -6.11
N GLU A 27 -2.54 8.41 -4.82
CA GLU A 27 -2.28 9.54 -3.90
C GLU A 27 -0.77 9.86 -3.82
N ILE A 28 0.08 8.83 -3.78
CA ILE A 28 1.54 8.99 -3.79
C ILE A 28 2.02 9.55 -5.13
N LYS A 29 1.52 9.05 -6.26
CA LYS A 29 1.87 9.56 -7.60
C LYS A 29 1.61 11.07 -7.67
N ASN A 30 0.37 11.49 -7.38
CA ASN A 30 -0.02 12.90 -7.44
C ASN A 30 0.84 13.78 -6.52
N PHE A 31 1.12 13.30 -5.31
CA PHE A 31 1.98 14.02 -4.36
C PHE A 31 3.40 14.23 -4.93
N VAL A 32 3.98 13.22 -5.58
CA VAL A 32 5.32 13.32 -6.14
C VAL A 32 5.35 14.20 -7.39
N GLU A 33 4.35 14.12 -8.27
CA GLU A 33 4.21 15.02 -9.43
C GLU A 33 4.10 16.48 -8.99
N ASP A 34 3.29 16.76 -7.96
CA ASP A 34 3.16 18.10 -7.38
C ASP A 34 4.47 18.60 -6.76
N LEU A 35 5.23 17.71 -6.13
CA LEU A 35 6.51 18.03 -5.48
C LEU A 35 7.61 18.32 -6.50
N LEU A 36 7.72 17.50 -7.55
CA LEU A 36 8.75 17.61 -8.58
C LEU A 36 8.39 18.62 -9.67
N ARG A 37 7.11 18.98 -9.79
CA ARG A 37 6.56 19.80 -10.89
C ARG A 37 6.78 19.16 -12.26
N ASP A 38 6.73 17.84 -12.30
CA ASP A 38 6.92 17.03 -13.51
C ASP A 38 6.01 15.78 -13.48
N GLU A 39 5.77 15.19 -14.66
CA GLU A 39 5.08 13.90 -14.77
C GLU A 39 6.01 12.77 -14.34
N VAL A 40 5.47 11.79 -13.59
CA VAL A 40 6.25 10.61 -13.17
C VAL A 40 5.56 9.31 -13.55
N GLU A 41 6.37 8.29 -13.80
CA GLU A 41 5.88 6.93 -13.91
C GLU A 41 5.93 6.25 -12.54
N LEU A 42 4.82 5.62 -12.14
CA LEU A 42 4.73 4.83 -10.93
C LEU A 42 4.44 3.37 -11.28
N ILE A 43 5.29 2.48 -10.80
CA ILE A 43 5.17 1.04 -10.98
C ILE A 43 4.94 0.41 -9.61
N VAL A 44 3.83 -0.30 -9.48
CA VAL A 44 3.59 -1.17 -8.32
C VAL A 44 4.10 -2.56 -8.64
N PHE A 45 4.86 -3.14 -7.73
CA PHE A 45 5.41 -4.49 -7.89
C PHE A 45 5.36 -5.25 -6.57
N GLY A 46 6.08 -6.36 -6.49
CA GLY A 46 6.20 -7.10 -5.23
C GLY A 46 5.02 -8.00 -4.90
N SER A 47 4.82 -8.27 -3.60
CA SER A 47 3.87 -9.30 -3.15
C SER A 47 2.41 -8.93 -3.38
N ILE A 48 2.09 -7.63 -3.44
CA ILE A 48 0.72 -7.18 -3.68
C ILE A 48 0.26 -7.55 -5.09
N VAL A 49 1.11 -7.34 -6.10
CA VAL A 49 0.82 -7.70 -7.50
C VAL A 49 0.81 -9.21 -7.71
N ARG A 50 1.67 -9.96 -6.99
CA ARG A 50 1.70 -11.43 -7.02
C ARG A 50 0.52 -12.09 -6.29
N GLY A 51 -0.28 -11.32 -5.54
CA GLY A 51 -1.40 -11.85 -4.75
C GLY A 51 -0.98 -12.71 -3.56
N ASN A 52 0.28 -12.62 -3.11
CA ASN A 52 0.83 -13.44 -2.04
C ASN A 52 1.40 -12.61 -0.87
N TYR A 53 0.83 -11.42 -0.65
CA TYR A 53 1.16 -10.60 0.51
C TYR A 53 0.62 -11.23 1.79
N ALA A 54 1.32 -10.98 2.91
CA ALA A 54 0.92 -11.42 4.22
C ALA A 54 0.71 -10.22 5.13
N LEU A 55 -0.49 -10.15 5.72
CA LEU A 55 -0.92 -9.03 6.56
C LEU A 55 0.04 -8.82 7.73
N GLY A 56 0.59 -7.62 7.81
CA GLY A 56 1.48 -7.22 8.90
C GLY A 56 2.95 -7.62 8.74
N ILE A 57 3.34 -8.26 7.63
CA ILE A 57 4.74 -8.52 7.28
C ILE A 57 5.11 -8.03 5.88
N SER A 58 4.16 -7.98 4.95
CA SER A 58 4.37 -7.42 3.62
C SER A 58 4.19 -5.90 3.64
N ASP A 59 4.76 -5.26 2.63
CA ASP A 59 4.59 -3.84 2.33
C ASP A 59 3.98 -3.68 0.91
N ILE A 60 3.70 -2.44 0.52
CA ILE A 60 3.33 -2.07 -0.86
C ILE A 60 4.59 -1.55 -1.55
N ASP A 61 5.15 -2.34 -2.46
CA ASP A 61 6.38 -2.00 -3.17
C ASP A 61 6.08 -1.08 -4.36
N LEU A 62 6.66 0.13 -4.35
CA LEU A 62 6.49 1.17 -5.35
C LEU A 62 7.84 1.59 -5.94
N LEU A 63 7.91 1.74 -7.26
CA LEU A 63 9.02 2.37 -7.97
C LEU A 63 8.49 3.62 -8.65
N ILE A 64 9.21 4.74 -8.48
CA ILE A 64 8.89 6.02 -9.09
C ILE A 64 10.05 6.39 -10.02
N ILE A 65 9.71 6.77 -11.25
CA ILE A 65 10.65 7.18 -12.29
C ILE A 65 10.30 8.63 -12.67
N SER A 66 11.29 9.51 -12.57
CA SER A 66 11.22 10.94 -12.88
C SER A 66 12.35 11.34 -13.80
#